data_AF-A0A929KQ46-F1
#
_entry.id   AF-A0A929KQ46-F1
#
_cell.length_a   1.000
_cell.length_b   1.000
_cell.length_c   1.000
_cell.angle_alpha   90.00
_cell.angle_beta   90.00
_cell.angle_gamma   90.00
#
_symmetry.space_group_name_H-M   'P 1'
#
loop_
_entity.id
_entity.type
_entity.pdbx_description
1 polymer ?
#
loop_
_entity_poly.entity_id
_entity_poly.type
_entity_poly.pdbx_seq_one_letter_code
_entity_poly.pdbx_strand_id
1 'polypeptide(L)'
;MDTVVTDQNEKNNRRWHEQIRWPWRMRRHRITPTERALIGAQGKALTMLLTALQARGHLNVEEFADTLGIFSVVVAEDNKLEGDILAVWAGTMKESL
;
A
#
# COMPACT_ATOMS: atom_id res chain seq x y z
N MET A 1 0.11 6.85 -33.94
CA MET A 1 -1.15 6.18 -33.53
C MET A 1 -1.06 5.76 -32.06
N ASP A 2 -0.33 6.54 -31.24
CA ASP A 2 0.29 6.05 -29.99
C ASP A 2 -0.24 6.77 -28.76
N THR A 3 -0.93 7.91 -28.95
CA THR A 3 -1.47 8.73 -27.86
C THR A 3 -2.75 8.16 -27.25
N VAL A 4 -3.51 7.37 -28.01
CA VAL A 4 -4.76 6.75 -27.54
C VAL A 4 -4.48 5.54 -26.64
N VAL A 5 -3.40 4.80 -26.90
CA VAL A 5 -3.00 3.64 -26.08
C VAL A 5 -2.43 4.08 -24.73
N THR A 6 -1.66 5.17 -24.69
CA THR A 6 -1.12 5.73 -23.45
C THR A 6 -2.20 6.35 -22.57
N ASP A 7 -3.19 7.07 -23.14
CA ASP A 7 -4.30 7.66 -22.38
C ASP A 7 -5.22 6.59 -21.78
N GLN A 8 -5.43 5.48 -22.51
CA GLN A 8 -6.20 4.33 -22.03
C GLN A 8 -5.48 3.60 -20.89
N ASN A 9 -4.16 3.45 -20.97
CA ASN A 9 -3.35 2.82 -19.93
C ASN A 9 -3.32 3.67 -18.65
N GLU A 10 -3.15 4.99 -18.77
CA GLU A 10 -3.22 5.91 -17.62
C GLU A 10 -4.61 5.96 -16.97
N LYS A 11 -5.68 5.92 -17.76
CA LYS A 11 -7.05 5.87 -17.23
C LYS A 11 -7.34 4.55 -16.55
N ASN A 12 -6.89 3.44 -17.11
CA ASN A 12 -7.00 2.15 -16.45
C ASN A 12 -6.22 2.17 -15.14
N ASN A 13 -4.97 2.63 -15.16
CA ASN A 13 -4.12 2.68 -13.97
C ASN A 13 -4.79 3.53 -12.87
N ARG A 14 -5.26 4.74 -13.20
CA ARG A 14 -6.02 5.60 -12.26
C ARG A 14 -7.28 4.93 -11.70
N ARG A 15 -8.04 4.24 -12.55
CA ARG A 15 -9.27 3.54 -12.15
C ARG A 15 -8.98 2.32 -11.27
N TRP A 16 -7.86 1.63 -11.51
CA TRP A 16 -7.34 0.57 -10.63
C TRP A 16 -6.86 1.15 -9.30
N HIS A 17 -6.10 2.24 -9.26
CA HIS A 17 -5.72 2.92 -8.02
C HIS A 17 -6.95 3.40 -7.23
N GLU A 18 -7.98 3.91 -7.90
CA GLU A 18 -9.26 4.29 -7.29
C GLU A 18 -10.05 3.09 -6.75
N GLN A 19 -10.01 1.93 -7.44
CA GLN A 19 -10.61 0.68 -6.93
C GLN A 19 -9.84 0.09 -5.74
N ILE A 20 -8.50 0.15 -5.75
CA ILE A 20 -7.66 -0.25 -4.61
C ILE A 20 -7.87 0.70 -3.41
N ARG A 21 -8.26 1.96 -3.67
CA ARG A 21 -8.55 2.93 -2.61
C ARG A 21 -9.80 2.58 -1.80
N TRP A 22 -10.73 1.77 -2.31
CA TRP A 22 -12.00 1.43 -1.65
C TRP A 22 -12.44 -0.02 -1.91
N PRO A 23 -11.97 -0.97 -1.06
CA PRO A 23 -12.93 -1.75 -0.28
C PRO A 23 -12.39 -2.18 1.11
N TRP A 24 -11.76 -1.29 1.89
CA TRP A 24 -11.27 -1.64 3.23
C TRP A 24 -12.42 -1.71 4.24
N ARG A 25 -13.27 -2.73 4.16
CA ARG A 25 -14.03 -3.16 5.34
C ARG A 25 -13.03 -3.73 6.32
N MET A 26 -12.41 -2.87 7.14
CA MET A 26 -11.60 -3.26 8.29
C MET A 26 -12.45 -4.20 9.15
N ARG A 27 -12.24 -5.49 8.98
CA ARG A 27 -12.89 -6.50 9.82
C ARG A 27 -12.24 -6.38 11.18
N ARG A 28 -13.06 -6.47 12.22
CA ARG A 28 -12.62 -6.19 13.58
C ARG A 28 -11.80 -7.37 14.10
N HIS A 29 -10.49 -7.37 13.81
CA HIS A 29 -9.55 -8.32 14.39
C HIS A 29 -9.33 -8.01 15.88
N ARG A 30 -9.15 -9.05 16.69
CA ARG A 30 -8.74 -8.87 18.09
C ARG A 30 -7.23 -8.65 18.11
N ILE A 31 -6.82 -7.39 18.14
CA ILE A 31 -5.43 -6.96 18.25
C ILE A 31 -5.27 -6.26 19.60
N THR A 32 -4.31 -6.69 20.39
CA THR A 32 -3.97 -6.04 21.66
C THR A 32 -3.39 -4.65 21.44
N PRO A 33 -3.45 -3.74 22.44
CA PRO A 33 -2.81 -2.43 22.32
C PRO A 33 -1.32 -2.49 21.97
N THR A 34 -0.60 -3.46 22.53
CA THR A 34 0.84 -3.66 22.30
C THR A 34 1.11 -4.11 20.87
N GLU A 35 0.37 -5.09 20.35
CA GLU A 35 0.49 -5.53 18.95
C GLU A 35 0.16 -4.39 17.99
N ARG A 36 -0.88 -3.60 18.29
CA ARG A 36 -1.25 -2.44 17.50
C ARG A 36 -0.13 -1.40 17.45
N ALA A 37 0.49 -1.11 18.59
CA ALA A 37 1.62 -0.20 18.69
C ALA A 37 2.83 -0.72 17.89
N LEU A 38 3.12 -2.03 17.99
CA LEU A 38 4.21 -2.66 17.26
C LEU A 38 3.99 -2.62 15.74
N ILE A 39 2.79 -3.00 15.27
CA ILE A 39 2.41 -2.94 13.84
C ILE A 39 2.53 -1.50 13.32
N GLY A 40 2.07 -0.51 14.09
CA GLY A 40 2.18 0.90 13.72
C GLY A 40 3.63 1.38 13.68
N ALA A 41 4.46 0.97 14.64
CA ALA A 41 5.88 1.32 14.68
C ALA A 41 6.66 0.72 13.50
N GLN A 42 6.40 -0.55 13.16
CA GLN A 42 7.01 -1.21 12.01
C GLN A 42 6.63 -0.53 10.70
N GLY A 43 5.35 -0.20 10.50
CA GLY A 43 4.89 0.53 9.32
C GLY A 43 5.60 1.89 9.16
N LYS A 44 5.72 2.65 10.24
CA LYS A 44 6.43 3.96 10.24
C LYS A 44 7.93 3.81 9.96
N ALA A 45 8.58 2.81 10.55
CA ALA A 45 9.99 2.54 10.29
C ALA A 45 10.22 2.16 8.82
N LEU A 46 9.33 1.36 8.25
CA LEU A 46 9.34 1.01 6.83
C LEU A 46 9.16 2.25 5.95
N THR A 47 8.18 3.11 6.23
CA THR A 47 7.99 4.39 5.52
C THR A 47 9.27 5.23 5.56
N MET A 48 9.88 5.38 6.75
CA MET A 48 11.12 6.15 6.91
C MET A 48 12.28 5.60 6.06
N LEU A 49 12.42 4.26 6.01
CA LEU A 49 13.42 3.61 5.16
C LEU A 49 13.17 3.88 3.68
N LEU A 50 11.91 3.76 3.23
CA LEU A 50 11.54 3.99 1.84
C LEU A 50 11.79 5.45 1.42
N THR A 51 11.44 6.42 2.27
CA THR A 51 11.74 7.84 2.03
C THR A 51 13.24 8.08 1.89
N ALA A 52 14.07 7.45 2.74
CA ALA A 52 15.52 7.58 2.66
C ALA A 52 16.09 6.98 1.37
N LEU A 53 15.52 5.89 0.88
CA LEU A 53 15.91 5.25 -0.38
C LEU A 53 15.45 6.06 -1.60
N GLN A 54 14.24 6.63 -1.57
CA GLN A 54 13.75 7.54 -2.61
C GLN A 54 14.61 8.80 -2.72
N ALA A 55 15.02 9.38 -1.59
CA ALA A 55 15.93 10.55 -1.58
C ALA A 55 17.28 10.26 -2.26
N ARG A 56 17.67 8.98 -2.36
CA ARG A 56 18.88 8.51 -3.04
C ARG A 56 18.63 8.01 -4.47
N GLY A 57 17.38 8.07 -4.95
CA GLY A 57 16.98 7.63 -6.28
C GLY A 57 16.96 6.10 -6.45
N HIS A 58 16.90 5.33 -5.35
CA HIS A 58 16.90 3.86 -5.42
C HIS A 58 15.52 3.24 -5.60
N LEU A 59 14.44 3.98 -5.31
CA LEU A 59 13.07 3.52 -5.49
C LEU A 59 12.09 4.68 -5.63
N ASN A 60 10.90 4.38 -6.16
CA ASN A 60 9.72 5.23 -6.11
C ASN A 60 8.78 4.72 -5.01
N VAL A 61 8.52 5.53 -3.98
CA VAL A 61 7.65 5.15 -2.85
C VAL A 61 6.21 4.94 -3.32
N GLU A 62 5.76 5.66 -4.34
CA GLU A 62 4.41 5.51 -4.90
C GLU A 62 4.23 4.10 -5.49
N GLU A 63 5.15 3.72 -6.38
CA GLU A 63 5.18 2.39 -7.02
C GLU A 63 5.33 1.26 -5.99
N PHE A 64 6.17 1.46 -4.97
CA PHE A 64 6.31 0.50 -3.87
C PHE A 64 5.00 0.35 -3.09
N ALA A 65 4.36 1.46 -2.73
CA ALA A 65 3.11 1.44 -1.97
C ALA A 65 1.96 0.80 -2.77
N ASP A 66 1.91 1.01 -4.08
CA ASP A 66 0.98 0.31 -4.97
C ASP A 66 1.24 -1.20 -5.00
N THR A 67 2.50 -1.59 -5.17
CA THR A 67 2.91 -3.01 -5.18
C THR A 67 2.57 -3.68 -3.86
N LEU A 68 2.83 -3.00 -2.73
CA LEU A 68 2.49 -3.48 -1.39
C LEU A 68 0.97 -3.63 -1.22
N GLY A 69 0.19 -2.69 -1.76
CA GLY A 69 -1.27 -2.77 -1.78
C GLY A 69 -1.79 -3.98 -2.57
N ILE A 70 -1.21 -4.27 -3.74
CA ILE A 70 -1.57 -5.46 -4.53
C ILE A 70 -1.19 -6.74 -3.78
N PHE A 71 0.03 -6.80 -3.23
CA PHE A 71 0.50 -7.95 -2.48
C PHE A 71 -0.37 -8.23 -1.24
N SER A 72 -0.89 -7.19 -0.59
CA SER A 72 -1.80 -7.34 0.54
C SER A 72 -3.05 -8.17 0.22
N VAL A 73 -3.57 -8.07 -1.01
CA VAL A 73 -4.73 -8.85 -1.48
C VAL A 73 -4.37 -10.34 -1.58
N VAL A 74 -3.18 -10.64 -2.13
CA VAL A 74 -2.68 -12.01 -2.25
C VAL A 74 -2.49 -12.62 -0.86
N VAL A 75 -1.84 -11.90 0.05
CA VAL A 75 -1.63 -12.38 1.43
C VAL A 75 -2.96 -12.58 2.17
N ALA A 76 -3.97 -11.75 1.90
CA ALA A 76 -5.28 -11.89 2.52
C ALA A 76 -6.03 -13.18 2.14
N GLU A 77 -5.64 -13.87 1.05
CA GLU A 77 -6.18 -15.18 0.68
C GLU A 77 -5.84 -16.24 1.72
N ASP A 78 -4.60 -16.20 2.24
CA ASP A 78 -4.08 -17.13 3.25
C ASP A 78 -4.29 -16.60 4.68
N ASN A 79 -3.93 -15.34 4.92
CA ASN A 79 -4.06 -14.68 6.22
C ASN A 79 -4.61 -13.25 6.09
N LYS A 80 -5.89 -13.12 6.42
CA LYS A 80 -6.62 -11.85 6.34
C LYS A 80 -6.04 -10.74 7.22
N LEU A 81 -5.54 -11.07 8.41
CA LEU A 81 -4.98 -10.06 9.31
C LEU A 81 -3.67 -9.50 8.73
N GLU A 82 -2.81 -10.36 8.20
CA GLU A 82 -1.57 -9.94 7.57
C GLU A 82 -1.84 -9.08 6.33
N GLY A 83 -2.80 -9.48 5.48
CA GLY A 83 -3.25 -8.68 4.36
C GLY A 83 -3.75 -7.29 4.79
N ASP A 84 -4.62 -7.21 5.81
CA ASP A 84 -5.12 -5.93 6.34
C ASP A 84 -3.96 -5.05 6.89
N ILE A 85 -2.95 -5.63 7.54
CA ILE A 85 -1.78 -4.90 8.03
C ILE A 85 -0.97 -4.30 6.87
N LEU A 86 -0.68 -5.11 5.84
CA LEU A 86 0.07 -4.65 4.67
C LEU A 86 -0.68 -3.54 3.91
N ALA A 87 -2.00 -3.66 3.82
CA ALA A 87 -2.86 -2.63 3.25
C ALA A 87 -2.80 -1.31 4.04
N VAL A 88 -2.82 -1.37 5.38
CA VAL A 88 -2.65 -0.18 6.23
C VAL A 88 -1.30 0.47 5.98
N TRP A 89 -0.22 -0.31 5.88
CA TRP A 89 1.11 0.22 5.62
C TRP A 89 1.20 0.87 4.23
N ALA A 90 0.64 0.23 3.20
CA ALA A 90 0.55 0.82 1.86
C ALA A 90 -0.22 2.16 1.87
N GLY A 91 -1.35 2.22 2.57
CA GLY A 91 -2.10 3.47 2.75
C GLY A 91 -1.29 4.54 3.49
N THR A 92 -0.61 4.17 4.57
CA THR A 92 0.24 5.07 5.37
C THR A 92 1.36 5.66 4.52
N MET A 93 1.98 4.87 3.63
CA MET A 93 3.04 5.34 2.74
C MET A 93 2.51 6.35 1.72
N LYS A 94 1.33 6.11 1.15
CA LYS A 94 0.70 7.04 0.20
C LYS A 94 0.30 8.37 0.83
N GLU A 95 -0.09 8.36 2.10
CA GLU A 95 -0.36 9.59 2.85
C GLU A 95 0.91 10.39 3.17
N SER A 96 2.09 9.76 3.11
CA SER A 96 3.38 10.38 3.43
C SER A 96 4.13 10.96 2.23
N LEU A 97 3.60 10.76 1.02
CA LEU A 97 4.12 11.33 -0.24
C LEU A 97 3.57 12.75 -0.45
#